data_AF-A0ABD2Y1S9-F1
#
_entry.id   AF-A0ABD2Y1S9-F1
#
_cell.length_a   1.000
_cell.length_b   1.000
_cell.length_c   1.000
_cell.angle_alpha   90.00
_cell.angle_beta   90.00
_cell.angle_gamma   90.00
#
_symmetry.space_group_name_H-M   'P 1'
#
loop_
_entity.id
_entity.type
_entity.pdbx_description
1 polymer ?
#
loop_
_entity_poly.entity_id
_entity_poly.type
_entity_poly.pdbx_seq_one_letter_code
_entity_poly.pdbx_strand_id
1 'polypeptide(L)'
;MFYANMVYPFGSCKTAKGCSIIEDGKWKWPTRKRTCVETKRLIQATPLSFVPCANGKDQWHQKGSTLGQFTVSSAVQAVRGASTTVEWLKIVWHKRHVLRVAFVMWLLCKRRFMTKERMKAWEIQVDIICILCRQQEESMEHLFFE
;
A
#
# COMPACT_ATOMS: atom_id res chain seq x y z
N MET A 1 -3.04 -16.50 -11.03
CA MET A 1 -3.65 -17.27 -9.93
C MET A 1 -3.99 -16.31 -8.78
N PHE A 2 -4.94 -15.38 -8.99
CA PHE A 2 -5.33 -14.34 -7.99
C PHE A 2 -6.85 -14.28 -7.76
N TYR A 3 -7.58 -15.36 -8.10
CA TYR A 3 -8.97 -15.51 -7.68
C TYR A 3 -9.01 -16.57 -6.59
N ALA A 4 -8.83 -16.15 -5.34
CA ALA A 4 -9.17 -16.98 -4.21
C ALA A 4 -9.70 -16.12 -3.08
N ASN A 5 -11.01 -16.22 -2.87
CA ASN A 5 -11.65 -16.01 -1.58
C ASN A 5 -11.72 -14.58 -1.05
N MET A 6 -12.18 -13.63 -1.87
CA MET A 6 -12.71 -12.39 -1.30
C MET A 6 -13.92 -12.67 -0.41
N VAL A 7 -14.78 -13.67 -0.69
CA VAL A 7 -16.05 -13.88 0.05
C VAL A 7 -15.85 -14.60 1.40
N TYR A 8 -14.77 -15.36 1.58
CA TYR A 8 -14.51 -16.13 2.81
C TYR A 8 -14.27 -15.26 4.06
N PRO A 9 -13.46 -14.17 4.00
CA PRO A 9 -13.31 -13.21 5.10
C PRO A 9 -14.64 -12.65 5.64
N PHE A 10 -15.72 -12.75 4.88
CA PHE A 10 -17.04 -12.27 5.25
C PHE A 10 -17.93 -13.32 5.93
N GLY A 11 -17.35 -14.44 6.38
CA GLY A 11 -18.08 -15.49 7.10
C GLY A 11 -18.97 -16.35 6.20
N SER A 12 -18.71 -16.35 4.89
CA SER A 12 -19.31 -17.26 3.91
C SER A 12 -18.54 -18.57 3.80
N CYS A 13 -19.17 -19.59 3.20
CA CYS A 13 -18.55 -20.90 2.99
C CYS A 13 -17.25 -20.78 2.17
N LYS A 14 -16.28 -21.69 2.37
CA LYS A 14 -15.00 -21.76 1.63
C LYS A 14 -15.18 -21.86 0.11
N THR A 15 -16.36 -22.25 -0.36
CA THR A 15 -16.73 -22.41 -1.77
C THR A 15 -17.64 -21.30 -2.29
N ALA A 16 -17.91 -20.27 -1.48
CA ALA A 16 -18.79 -19.17 -1.87
C ALA A 16 -18.20 -18.37 -3.04
N LYS A 17 -18.99 -18.23 -4.11
CA LYS A 17 -18.65 -17.46 -5.30
C LYS A 17 -19.05 -15.99 -5.10
N GLY A 18 -18.42 -15.06 -5.81
CA GLY A 18 -18.87 -13.66 -5.80
C GLY A 18 -20.35 -13.48 -6.19
N CYS A 19 -20.90 -14.35 -7.03
CA CYS A 19 -22.32 -14.32 -7.38
C CYS A 19 -23.26 -14.73 -6.24
N SER A 20 -22.78 -15.39 -5.18
CA SER A 20 -23.64 -15.80 -4.06
C SER A 20 -24.02 -14.65 -3.12
N ILE A 21 -23.41 -13.47 -3.29
CA ILE A 21 -23.72 -12.25 -2.54
C ILE A 21 -24.49 -11.23 -3.39
N ILE A 22 -25.08 -11.68 -4.51
CA ILE A 22 -25.93 -10.87 -5.39
C ILE A 22 -27.33 -11.51 -5.38
N GLU A 23 -28.34 -10.73 -5.01
CA GLU A 23 -29.75 -11.15 -5.02
C GLU A 23 -30.58 -10.02 -5.64
N ASP A 24 -31.44 -10.35 -6.62
CA ASP A 24 -32.29 -9.38 -7.34
C ASP A 24 -31.54 -8.15 -7.89
N GLY A 25 -30.33 -8.35 -8.40
CA GLY A 25 -29.50 -7.26 -8.94
C GLY A 25 -28.96 -6.31 -7.87
N LYS A 26 -29.02 -6.69 -6.58
CA LYS A 26 -28.51 -5.91 -5.45
C LYS A 26 -27.43 -6.69 -4.70
N TRP A 27 -26.51 -5.96 -4.09
CA TRP A 27 -25.52 -6.55 -3.18
C TRP A 27 -26.19 -6.99 -1.90
N LYS A 28 -26.16 -8.30 -1.64
CA LYS A 28 -26.55 -8.90 -0.37
C LYS A 28 -25.27 -9.14 0.45
N TRP A 29 -24.79 -8.07 1.08
CA TRP A 29 -23.60 -8.16 1.92
C TRP A 29 -23.86 -9.05 3.15
N PRO A 30 -22.98 -10.01 3.45
CA PRO A 30 -23.12 -10.87 4.63
C PRO A 30 -23.00 -10.05 5.94
N THR A 31 -24.07 -10.03 6.72
CA THR A 31 -24.25 -9.26 7.96
C THR A 31 -24.03 -10.08 9.23
N ARG A 32 -23.26 -11.18 9.18
CA ARG A 32 -22.99 -11.99 10.38
C ARG A 32 -22.34 -11.16 11.49
N LYS A 33 -22.65 -11.53 12.75
CA LYS A 33 -22.28 -10.82 14.00
C LYS A 33 -20.78 -10.50 14.18
N ARG A 34 -19.89 -11.15 13.43
CA ARG A 34 -18.45 -10.81 13.34
C ARG A 34 -18.14 -10.12 12.01
N THR A 35 -18.81 -9.01 11.73
CA THR A 35 -18.50 -8.20 10.56
C THR A 35 -17.09 -7.62 10.79
N CYS A 36 -16.10 -8.15 10.07
CA CYS A 36 -14.72 -7.69 10.20
C CYS A 36 -14.64 -6.20 9.82
N VAL A 37 -13.68 -5.47 10.39
CA VAL A 37 -13.39 -4.06 10.02
C VAL A 37 -13.25 -3.91 8.50
N GLU A 38 -12.70 -4.94 7.86
CA GLU A 38 -12.51 -4.99 6.41
C GLU A 38 -13.83 -4.99 5.62
N THR A 39 -14.83 -5.72 6.11
CA THR A 39 -16.17 -5.74 5.48
C THR A 39 -16.83 -4.38 5.53
N LYS A 40 -16.73 -3.67 6.67
CA LYS A 40 -17.30 -2.33 6.81
C LYS A 40 -16.61 -1.34 5.88
N ARG A 41 -15.27 -1.41 5.76
CA ARG A 41 -14.49 -0.59 4.84
C ARG A 41 -14.88 -0.81 3.39
N LEU A 42 -15.05 -2.08 2.98
CA LEU A 42 -15.43 -2.41 1.60
C LEU A 42 -16.84 -1.93 1.26
N ILE A 43 -17.80 -2.08 2.17
CA ILE A 43 -19.16 -1.54 1.99
C ILE A 43 -19.12 0.00 1.84
N GLN A 44 -18.36 0.68 2.68
CA GLN A 44 -18.21 2.15 2.62
C GLN A 44 -17.48 2.62 1.35
N ALA A 45 -16.51 1.84 0.86
CA ALA A 45 -15.75 2.16 -0.33
C ALA A 45 -16.49 1.81 -1.64
N THR A 46 -17.58 1.04 -1.56
CA THR A 46 -18.37 0.65 -2.73
C THR A 46 -19.32 1.79 -3.11
N PRO A 47 -19.16 2.43 -4.27
CA PRO A 47 -20.06 3.50 -4.70
C PRO A 47 -21.48 2.96 -4.92
N LEU A 48 -22.51 3.78 -4.65
CA LEU A 48 -23.91 3.41 -4.93
C LEU A 48 -24.17 3.12 -6.42
N SER A 49 -23.35 3.66 -7.30
CA SER A 49 -23.39 3.40 -8.76
C SER A 49 -22.80 2.04 -9.15
N PHE A 50 -22.15 1.32 -8.23
CA PHE A 50 -21.57 0.00 -8.49
C PHE A 50 -22.64 -1.09 -8.29
N VAL A 51 -23.57 -1.18 -9.23
CA VAL A 51 -24.68 -2.14 -9.20
C VAL A 51 -24.25 -3.47 -9.84
N PRO A 52 -24.46 -4.62 -9.18
CA PRO A 52 -24.07 -5.92 -9.73
C PRO A 52 -24.99 -6.32 -10.88
N CYS A 53 -24.41 -6.64 -12.04
CA CYS A 53 -25.15 -7.13 -13.19
C CYS A 53 -25.07 -8.67 -13.23
N ALA A 54 -26.13 -9.34 -12.77
CA ALA A 54 -26.16 -10.82 -12.68
C ALA A 54 -25.97 -11.53 -14.04
N ASN A 55 -26.34 -10.86 -15.14
CA ASN A 55 -26.24 -11.39 -16.51
C ASN A 55 -25.12 -10.71 -17.32
N GLY A 56 -24.38 -9.78 -16.72
CA GLY A 56 -23.28 -9.08 -17.36
C GLY A 56 -22.06 -9.98 -17.45
N LYS A 57 -21.38 -9.98 -18.60
CA LYS A 57 -20.01 -10.52 -18.66
C LYS A 57 -19.09 -9.49 -18.04
N ASP A 58 -18.19 -9.94 -17.16
CA ASP A 58 -17.14 -9.08 -16.61
C ASP A 58 -16.30 -8.52 -17.77
N GLN A 59 -16.28 -7.20 -17.91
CA GLN A 59 -15.46 -6.51 -18.90
C GLN A 59 -14.33 -5.79 -18.18
N TRP A 60 -13.10 -6.09 -18.59
CA TRP A 60 -11.92 -5.37 -18.11
C TRP A 60 -11.86 -4.01 -18.81
N HIS A 61 -12.19 -2.95 -18.09
CA HIS A 61 -11.93 -1.59 -18.54
C HIS A 61 -10.51 -1.18 -18.13
N GLN A 62 -9.61 -1.09 -19.10
CA GLN A 62 -8.23 -0.67 -18.86
C GLN A 62 -8.18 0.83 -18.56
N LYS A 63 -7.84 1.19 -17.33
CA LYS A 63 -7.60 2.59 -16.94
C LYS A 63 -6.20 2.98 -17.42
N GLY A 64 -6.10 3.90 -18.39
CA GLY A 64 -4.83 4.53 -18.76
C GLY A 64 -4.04 3.94 -19.95
N SER A 65 -4.68 3.17 -20.84
CA SER A 65 -4.08 2.85 -22.15
C SER A 65 -4.85 3.53 -23.25
N THR A 66 -4.16 4.38 -24.01
CA THR A 66 -4.69 5.05 -25.21
C THR A 66 -4.92 4.09 -26.37
N LEU A 67 -4.37 2.87 -26.32
CA LEU A 67 -4.39 1.90 -27.42
C LEU A 67 -5.14 0.59 -27.08
N GLY A 68 -5.75 0.49 -25.89
CA GLY A 68 -6.57 -0.66 -25.49
C GLY A 68 -5.82 -1.99 -25.28
N GLN A 69 -4.49 -2.00 -25.44
CA GLN A 69 -3.66 -3.19 -25.19
C GLN A 69 -3.09 -3.19 -23.78
N PHE A 70 -3.19 -4.35 -23.11
CA PHE A 70 -2.58 -4.58 -21.82
C PHE A 70 -1.07 -4.66 -21.93
N THR A 71 -0.37 -3.83 -21.15
CA THR A 71 1.08 -3.93 -20.95
C THR A 71 1.40 -3.89 -19.47
N VAL A 72 2.51 -4.53 -19.06
CA VAL A 72 3.01 -4.44 -17.68
C VAL A 72 3.20 -2.99 -17.26
N SER A 73 3.69 -2.13 -18.17
CA SER A 73 3.83 -0.69 -17.92
C SER A 73 2.49 -0.02 -17.59
N SER A 74 1.44 -0.29 -18.37
CA SER A 74 0.11 0.27 -18.13
C SER A 74 -0.49 -0.21 -16.79
N ALA A 75 -0.29 -1.48 -16.44
CA ALA A 75 -0.76 -2.02 -15.16
C ALA A 75 -0.02 -1.37 -13.99
N VAL A 76 1.30 -1.24 -14.10
CA VAL A 76 2.14 -0.58 -13.10
C VAL A 76 1.74 0.89 -12.93
N GLN A 77 1.47 1.61 -14.02
CA GLN A 77 1.02 3.00 -13.96
C GLN A 77 -0.37 3.13 -13.31
N ALA A 78 -1.31 2.24 -13.64
CA ALA A 78 -2.63 2.22 -13.03
C ALA A 78 -2.60 1.96 -11.52
N VAL A 79 -1.70 1.07 -11.07
CA VAL A 79 -1.53 0.76 -9.63
C VAL A 79 -0.76 1.85 -8.89
N ARG A 80 0.30 2.42 -9.49
CA ARG A 80 1.11 3.47 -8.86
C ARG A 80 0.37 4.79 -8.69
N GLY A 81 -0.67 5.03 -9.51
CA GLY A 81 -1.34 6.32 -9.58
C GLY A 81 -0.43 7.42 -10.16
N ALA A 82 -0.93 8.66 -10.20
CA ALA A 82 -0.10 9.81 -10.53
C ALA A 82 0.83 10.11 -9.35
N SER A 83 2.15 9.93 -9.53
CA SER A 83 3.14 10.27 -8.52
C SER A 83 4.08 11.32 -9.08
N THR A 84 4.25 12.41 -8.34
CA THR A 84 5.17 13.49 -8.71
C THR A 84 6.61 13.01 -8.62
N THR A 85 7.42 13.37 -9.62
CA THR A 85 8.85 13.08 -9.56
C THR A 85 9.47 13.89 -8.42
N VAL A 86 10.14 13.21 -7.50
CA VAL A 86 10.82 13.81 -6.35
C VAL A 86 12.26 14.14 -6.69
N GLU A 87 12.76 15.29 -6.21
CA GLU A 87 14.10 15.80 -6.54
C GLU A 87 15.22 14.84 -6.14
N TRP A 88 15.09 14.20 -4.97
CA TRP A 88 16.08 13.24 -4.47
C TRP A 88 16.15 11.94 -5.29
N LEU A 89 15.22 11.66 -6.20
CA LEU A 89 15.18 10.41 -6.98
C LEU A 89 16.48 10.19 -7.78
N LYS A 90 16.98 11.26 -8.42
CA LYS A 90 18.19 11.20 -9.26
C LYS A 90 19.46 11.03 -8.42
N ILE A 91 19.46 11.58 -7.21
CA ILE A 91 20.57 11.49 -6.26
C ILE A 91 20.66 10.06 -5.71
N VAL A 92 19.53 9.49 -5.29
CA VAL A 92 19.46 8.17 -4.69
C VAL A 92 19.77 7.06 -5.70
N TRP A 93 19.13 7.09 -6.88
CA TRP A 93 19.17 6.00 -7.87
C TRP A 93 20.14 6.24 -9.02
N HIS A 94 21.31 6.82 -8.74
CA HIS A 94 22.33 7.04 -9.76
C HIS A 94 22.97 5.71 -10.20
N LYS A 95 23.22 5.52 -11.51
CA LYS A 95 23.72 4.26 -12.09
C LYS A 95 25.06 3.78 -11.53
N ARG A 96 25.85 4.68 -10.95
CA ARG A 96 27.16 4.38 -10.35
C ARG A 96 27.08 4.01 -8.86
N HIS A 97 25.91 4.12 -8.23
CA HIS A 97 25.77 3.83 -6.81
C HIS A 97 25.61 2.33 -6.59
N VAL A 98 26.33 1.81 -5.60
CA VAL A 98 26.07 0.47 -5.07
C VAL A 98 24.70 0.48 -4.42
N LEU A 99 23.88 -0.55 -4.67
CA LEU A 99 22.51 -0.65 -4.17
C LEU A 99 22.41 -0.46 -2.65
N ARG A 100 23.41 -0.91 -1.88
CA ARG A 100 23.48 -0.71 -0.43
C ARG A 100 23.50 0.77 -0.05
N VAL A 101 24.34 1.57 -0.72
CA VAL A 101 24.45 3.02 -0.49
C VAL A 101 23.18 3.73 -0.95
N ALA A 102 22.66 3.37 -2.13
CA ALA A 102 21.40 3.91 -2.63
C ALA A 102 20.24 3.62 -1.66
N PHE A 103 20.20 2.43 -1.07
CA PHE A 103 19.17 2.05 -0.11
C PHE A 103 19.25 2.87 1.18
N VAL A 104 20.46 3.05 1.74
CA VAL A 104 20.65 3.91 2.92
C VAL A 104 20.24 5.35 2.60
N MET A 105 20.73 5.92 1.49
CA MET A 105 20.36 7.27 1.04
C MET A 105 18.85 7.43 0.83
N TRP A 106 18.18 6.43 0.27
CA TRP A 106 16.73 6.43 0.13
C TRP A 106 16.01 6.53 1.50
N LEU A 107 16.48 5.78 2.50
CA LEU A 107 15.97 5.86 3.86
C LEU A 107 16.24 7.23 4.50
N LEU A 108 17.41 7.82 4.24
CA LEU A 108 17.76 9.17 4.68
C LEU A 108 16.80 10.21 4.10
N CYS A 109 16.61 10.22 2.77
CA CYS A 109 15.68 11.13 2.09
C CYS A 109 14.23 10.97 2.55
N LYS A 110 13.85 9.78 3.00
CA LYS A 110 12.50 9.50 3.54
C LYS A 110 12.37 9.78 5.04
N ARG A 111 13.45 10.17 5.73
CA ARG A 111 13.51 10.26 7.20
C ARG A 111 12.97 8.98 7.85
N ARG A 112 13.41 7.83 7.34
CA ARG A 112 13.00 6.48 7.79
C ARG A 112 14.14 5.67 8.39
N PHE A 113 15.29 6.29 8.62
CA PHE A 113 16.38 5.65 9.34
C PHE A 113 15.99 5.47 10.82
N MET A 114 16.40 4.36 11.41
CA MET A 114 16.08 4.02 12.79
C MET A 114 17.15 4.60 13.71
N THR A 115 16.97 5.86 14.10
CA THR A 115 17.80 6.55 15.10
C THR A 115 17.20 6.40 16.49
N LYS A 116 18.01 6.61 17.54
CA LYS A 116 17.48 6.68 18.92
C LYS A 116 16.46 7.79 19.11
N GLU A 117 16.61 8.92 18.43
CA GLU A 117 15.58 9.96 18.37
C GLU A 117 14.22 9.41 17.92
N ARG A 118 14.20 8.58 16.88
CA ARG A 118 12.96 7.95 16.40
C ARG A 118 12.40 6.92 17.39
N MET A 119 13.27 6.19 18.08
CA MET A 119 12.85 5.25 19.13
C MET A 119 12.21 5.98 20.32
N LYS A 120 12.74 7.15 20.71
CA LYS A 120 12.14 8.04 21.72
C LYS A 120 10.75 8.51 21.30
N ALA A 121 10.56 8.85 20.02
CA ALA A 121 9.24 9.23 19.48
C ALA A 121 8.20 8.09 19.51
N TRP A 122 8.65 6.84 19.65
CA TRP A 122 7.79 5.68 19.88
C TRP A 122 7.64 5.31 21.35
N GLU A 123 8.03 6.20 22.26
CA GLU A 123 7.99 6.02 23.71
C GLU A 123 8.81 4.81 24.21
N ILE A 124 9.77 4.36 23.41
CA ILE A 124 10.72 3.33 23.81
C ILE A 124 11.79 3.98 24.68
N GLN A 125 11.96 3.50 25.92
CA GLN A 125 13.02 3.96 26.81
C GLN A 125 14.37 3.46 26.30
N VAL A 126 15.16 4.36 25.72
CA VAL A 126 16.52 4.10 25.24
C VAL A 126 17.40 5.28 25.65
N ASP A 127 18.66 5.02 25.98
CA ASP A 127 19.66 6.10 26.13
C ASP A 127 19.84 6.78 24.77
N ILE A 128 19.47 8.07 24.72
CA ILE A 128 19.42 8.89 23.51
C ILE A 128 20.79 9.42 23.08
N ILE A 129 21.81 9.32 23.92
CA ILE A 129 23.16 9.79 23.60
C ILE A 129 23.76 8.93 22.49
N CYS A 130 24.34 9.59 21.47
CA CYS A 130 25.01 8.95 20.35
C CYS A 130 26.19 8.11 20.86
N ILE A 131 26.20 6.83 20.49
CA ILE A 131 27.25 5.90 20.93
C ILE A 131 28.61 6.20 20.28
N LEU A 132 28.60 6.87 19.14
CA LEU A 132 29.80 7.18 18.34
C LEU A 132 30.53 8.40 18.91
N CYS A 133 29.81 9.49 19.19
CA CYS A 133 30.42 10.73 19.69
C CYS A 133 30.40 10.83 21.23
N ARG A 134 29.44 10.18 21.90
CA ARG A 134 29.17 10.25 23.35
C ARG A 134 28.95 11.67 23.91
N GLN A 135 28.58 12.61 23.06
CA GLN A 135 28.45 14.03 23.44
C GLN A 135 27.06 14.60 23.14
N GLN A 136 26.40 14.13 22.08
CA GLN A 136 25.13 14.67 21.60
C GLN A 136 24.09 13.57 21.45
N GLU A 137 22.80 13.94 21.33
CA GLU A 137 21.72 12.99 21.05
C GLU A 137 21.88 12.40 19.63
N GLU A 138 21.56 11.11 19.47
CA GLU A 138 21.63 10.45 18.17
C GLU A 138 20.43 10.82 17.28
N SER A 139 20.63 11.79 16.41
CA SER A 139 19.70 12.19 15.34
C SER A 139 20.22 11.79 13.95
N MET A 140 19.36 11.88 12.94
CA MET A 140 19.78 11.67 11.55
C MET A 140 20.77 12.75 11.10
N GLU A 141 20.49 13.99 11.49
CA GLU A 141 21.31 15.16 11.23
C GLU A 141 22.71 14.97 11.82
N HIS A 142 22.81 14.56 13.08
CA HIS A 142 24.09 14.31 13.76
C HIS A 142 24.89 13.15 13.16
N LEU A 143 24.23 12.07 12.73
CA LEU A 143 24.94 10.89 12.20
C LEU A 143 25.51 11.06 10.79
N PHE A 144 24.98 12.00 10.00
CA PHE A 144 25.28 12.07 8.56
C PHE A 144 25.60 13.47 8.04
N PHE A 145 25.35 14.53 8.80
CA PHE A 145 25.43 15.93 8.32
C PHE A 145 26.19 16.88 9.26
N GLU A 146 26.75 16.38 10.37
CA GLU A 146 27.63 17.09 11.30
C GLU A 146 29.02 16.44 11.35
#